data_AF-A0A917EP97-F1
#
_entry.id   AF-A0A917EP97-F1
#
_cell.length_a   1.000
_cell.length_b   1.000
_cell.length_c   1.000
_cell.angle_alpha   90.00
_cell.angle_beta   90.00
_cell.angle_gamma   90.00
#
_symmetry.space_group_name_H-M   'P 1'
#
loop_
_entity.id
_entity.type
_entity.pdbx_description
1 polymer ?
#
loop_
_entity_poly.entity_id
_entity_poly.type
_entity_poly.pdbx_seq_one_letter_code
_entity_poly.pdbx_strand_id
1 'polypeptide(L)'
;MNSIIKRRKATSYAQIHNNALQQLEDVRAIGLLAHLMSLPVDWEIKKVYLYKKFGRSAVTKAVAELETKRYWVQIKYRDGKTNNFAYYISDIPFKKEEVLGFMKEIIEAGCSIMDISSPFFYLLSSVDFQQLNRNSSSSTVETSQLLKKEKETKKDKQYIDKENIVTSNKFLPIDEFEVVLKEACNSLYANFSLGRWSKEGWNKLVTKFVSETIEERRNLTIPVQYIQAYATEAIRNMARRSDVKHGRETVISKKLTWFYHWLEEDTVTC
;
A
#
# COMPACT_ATOMS: atom_id res chain seq x y z
N MET A 1 2.09 -10.22 6.24
CA MET A 1 2.22 -11.69 6.24
C MET A 1 3.54 -12.01 5.56
N ASN A 2 4.61 -12.15 6.34
CA ASN A 2 5.94 -12.44 5.81
C ASN A 2 6.39 -13.71 6.51
N SER A 3 6.70 -14.76 5.77
CA SER A 3 7.04 -16.05 6.36
C SER A 3 8.23 -16.69 5.65
N ILE A 4 9.15 -17.20 6.46
CA ILE A 4 10.21 -18.09 6.01
C ILE A 4 9.60 -19.49 5.98
N ILE A 5 9.46 -20.07 4.78
CA ILE A 5 8.84 -21.39 4.64
C ILE A 5 9.93 -22.45 4.75
N LYS A 6 10.05 -23.05 5.93
CA LYS A 6 10.94 -24.19 6.15
C LYS A 6 10.19 -25.50 5.89
N ARG A 7 10.65 -26.27 4.91
CA ARG A 7 10.08 -27.60 4.63
C ARG A 7 10.56 -28.68 5.59
N ARG A 8 11.67 -28.44 6.31
CA ARG A 8 12.21 -29.32 7.37
C ARG A 8 12.58 -28.51 8.60
N LYS A 9 12.23 -29.01 9.79
CA LYS A 9 12.56 -28.39 11.08
C LYS A 9 13.62 -29.24 11.78
N ALA A 10 14.81 -28.67 11.96
CA ALA A 10 15.84 -29.20 12.83
C ALA A 10 16.18 -28.12 13.86
N THR A 11 16.38 -28.53 15.12
CA THR A 11 16.52 -27.63 16.28
C THR A 11 17.90 -26.95 16.36
N SER A 12 18.94 -27.56 15.79
CA SER A 12 20.33 -27.11 16.02
C SER A 12 21.10 -26.75 14.75
N TYR A 13 20.56 -27.01 13.57
CA TYR A 13 21.20 -26.71 12.29
C TYR A 13 20.17 -26.42 11.20
N ALA A 14 20.54 -25.56 10.25
CA ALA A 14 19.72 -25.31 9.07
C ALA A 14 19.96 -26.43 8.05
N GLN A 15 18.91 -27.18 7.72
CA GLN A 15 18.93 -28.09 6.58
C GLN A 15 18.52 -27.31 5.33
N ILE A 16 19.36 -27.34 4.30
CA ILE A 16 19.12 -26.68 3.01
C ILE A 16 19.23 -27.75 1.93
N HIS A 17 18.27 -27.80 1.02
CA HIS A 17 18.30 -28.74 -0.09
C HIS A 17 19.54 -28.52 -0.98
N ASN A 18 20.27 -29.59 -1.30
CA ASN A 18 21.50 -29.52 -2.11
C ASN A 18 21.29 -28.82 -3.46
N ASN A 19 20.13 -29.02 -4.07
CA ASN A 19 19.77 -28.36 -5.32
C ASN A 19 19.86 -26.82 -5.22
N ALA A 20 19.47 -26.23 -4.08
CA ALA A 20 19.60 -24.78 -3.91
C ALA A 20 21.07 -24.33 -3.87
N LEU A 21 21.95 -25.14 -3.26
CA LEU A 21 23.38 -24.84 -3.17
C LEU A 21 24.10 -25.05 -4.51
N GLN A 22 23.65 -26.02 -5.31
CA GLN A 22 24.27 -26.37 -6.60
C GLN A 22 23.76 -25.51 -7.76
N GLN A 23 22.51 -25.03 -7.69
CA GLN A 23 21.92 -24.24 -8.77
C GLN A 23 22.25 -22.76 -8.66
N LEU A 24 22.58 -22.23 -7.48
CA LEU A 24 22.96 -20.82 -7.31
C LEU A 24 24.41 -20.59 -7.72
N GLU A 25 24.66 -19.51 -8.47
CA GLU A 25 25.99 -19.14 -8.98
C GLU A 25 26.62 -18.05 -8.12
N ASP A 26 25.83 -17.08 -7.63
CA ASP A 26 26.35 -16.06 -6.72
C ASP A 26 26.44 -16.61 -5.29
N VAL A 27 27.66 -16.62 -4.77
CA VAL A 27 27.95 -16.95 -3.37
C VAL A 27 27.14 -16.06 -2.40
N ARG A 28 26.83 -14.82 -2.78
CA ARG A 28 25.99 -13.92 -1.98
C ARG A 28 24.55 -14.42 -1.90
N ALA A 29 24.00 -14.98 -2.98
CA ALA A 29 22.67 -15.56 -2.99
C ALA A 29 22.60 -16.81 -2.11
N ILE A 30 23.63 -17.67 -2.20
CA ILE A 30 23.79 -18.85 -1.33
C ILE A 30 23.86 -18.43 0.14
N GLY A 31 24.72 -17.46 0.47
CA GLY A 31 24.89 -16.96 1.83
C GLY A 31 23.62 -16.31 2.39
N LEU A 32 22.90 -15.54 1.56
CA LEU A 32 21.63 -14.92 1.96
C LEU A 32 20.55 -15.96 2.22
N LEU A 33 20.42 -16.96 1.35
CA LEU A 33 19.48 -18.07 1.52
C LEU A 33 19.81 -18.85 2.80
N ALA A 34 21.08 -19.22 3.00
CA ALA A 34 21.51 -19.96 4.18
C ALA A 34 21.26 -19.18 5.47
N HIS A 35 21.55 -17.87 5.47
CA HIS A 35 21.26 -17.02 6.61
C HIS A 35 19.76 -16.98 6.93
N LEU A 36 18.91 -16.80 5.92
CA LEU A 36 17.47 -16.73 6.12
C LEU A 36 16.89 -18.09 6.56
N MET A 37 17.40 -19.21 6.04
CA MET A 37 17.02 -20.55 6.50
C MET A 37 17.49 -20.86 7.93
N SER A 38 18.50 -20.15 8.44
CA SER A 38 18.93 -20.26 9.84
C SER A 38 18.00 -19.54 10.83
N LEU A 39 17.26 -18.53 10.38
CA LEU A 39 16.35 -17.75 11.23
C LEU A 39 15.08 -18.54 11.58
N PRO A 40 14.38 -18.21 12.69
CA PRO A 40 13.18 -18.96 13.07
C PRO A 40 12.03 -18.73 12.06
N VAL A 41 11.04 -19.64 12.04
CA VAL A 41 10.00 -19.71 10.99
C VAL A 41 9.05 -18.50 11.03
N ASP A 42 8.83 -17.97 12.23
CA ASP A 42 8.05 -16.76 12.53
C ASP A 42 8.80 -15.46 12.24
N TRP A 43 10.05 -15.54 11.78
CA TRP A 43 10.85 -14.35 11.51
C TRP A 43 10.29 -13.53 10.34
N GLU A 44 9.94 -12.27 10.62
CA GLU A 44 9.45 -11.34 9.62
C GLU A 44 10.61 -10.76 8.78
N ILE A 45 10.65 -11.11 7.50
CA ILE A 45 11.70 -10.59 6.59
C ILE A 45 11.49 -9.08 6.36
N LYS A 46 12.46 -8.27 6.80
CA LYS A 46 12.54 -6.83 6.50
C LYS A 46 13.80 -6.52 5.71
N LYS A 47 13.64 -6.08 4.46
CA LYS A 47 14.78 -5.73 3.58
C LYS A 47 15.73 -4.70 4.22
N VAL A 48 15.20 -3.77 5.03
CA VAL A 48 15.99 -2.77 5.76
C VAL A 48 17.02 -3.42 6.69
N TYR A 49 16.65 -4.50 7.40
CA TYR A 49 17.57 -5.24 8.28
C TYR A 49 18.69 -5.93 7.47
N LEU A 50 18.32 -6.57 6.36
CA LEU A 50 19.28 -7.24 5.47
C LEU A 50 20.25 -6.23 4.86
N TYR A 51 19.77 -5.05 4.44
CA TYR A 51 20.62 -3.98 3.91
C TYR A 51 21.60 -3.44 4.93
N LYS A 52 21.18 -3.31 6.20
CA LYS A 52 22.08 -2.86 7.28
C LYS A 52 23.19 -3.87 7.56
N LYS A 53 22.88 -5.17 7.48
CA LYS A 53 23.82 -6.25 7.82
C LYS A 53 24.79 -6.61 6.70
N PHE A 54 24.30 -6.73 5.47
CA PHE A 54 25.08 -7.24 4.32
C PHE A 54 25.35 -6.20 3.24
N GLY A 55 24.83 -4.98 3.40
CA GLY A 55 24.94 -3.90 2.42
C GLY A 55 23.87 -3.98 1.33
N ARG A 56 23.35 -2.80 0.92
CA ARG A 56 22.23 -2.70 -0.02
C ARG A 56 22.52 -3.38 -1.36
N SER A 57 23.67 -3.08 -1.98
CA SER A 57 24.01 -3.58 -3.32
C SER A 57 24.13 -5.10 -3.36
N ALA A 58 24.78 -5.71 -2.36
CA ALA A 58 24.96 -7.15 -2.28
C ALA A 58 23.61 -7.88 -2.13
N VAL A 59 22.74 -7.40 -1.24
CA VAL A 59 21.42 -8.00 -1.02
C VAL A 59 20.54 -7.85 -2.26
N THR A 60 20.54 -6.70 -2.93
CA THR A 60 19.73 -6.51 -4.15
C THR A 60 20.15 -7.47 -5.25
N LYS A 61 21.45 -7.68 -5.46
CA LYS A 61 21.96 -8.66 -6.45
C LYS A 61 21.61 -10.10 -6.07
N ALA A 62 21.82 -10.46 -4.80
CA ALA A 62 21.47 -11.78 -4.28
C ALA A 62 19.97 -12.10 -4.42
N VAL A 63 19.09 -11.14 -4.08
CA VAL A 63 17.63 -11.31 -4.22
C VAL A 63 17.23 -11.46 -5.68
N ALA A 64 17.83 -10.71 -6.61
CA ALA A 64 17.51 -10.81 -8.04
C ALA A 64 17.79 -12.22 -8.60
N GLU A 65 18.91 -12.84 -8.18
CA GLU A 65 19.19 -14.23 -8.58
C GLU A 65 18.22 -15.23 -7.93
N LEU A 66 17.94 -15.08 -6.62
CA LEU A 66 16.98 -15.94 -5.92
C LEU A 66 15.57 -15.86 -6.51
N GLU A 67 15.16 -14.67 -6.97
CA GLU A 67 13.91 -14.46 -7.70
C GLU A 67 13.96 -15.18 -9.04
N THR A 68 15.02 -15.00 -9.83
CA THR A 68 15.18 -15.67 -11.14
C THR A 68 15.09 -17.19 -11.04
N LYS A 69 15.72 -17.77 -10.01
CA LYS A 69 15.71 -19.22 -9.73
C LYS A 69 14.51 -19.69 -8.90
N ARG A 70 13.52 -18.81 -8.64
CA ARG A 70 12.25 -19.08 -7.95
C ARG A 70 12.39 -19.55 -6.49
N TYR A 71 13.51 -19.26 -5.84
CA TYR A 71 13.69 -19.51 -4.39
C TYR A 71 13.15 -18.38 -3.52
N TRP A 72 12.97 -17.20 -4.12
CA TRP A 72 12.41 -16.01 -3.49
C TRP A 72 11.16 -15.55 -4.24
N VAL A 73 10.09 -15.29 -3.50
CA VAL A 73 8.87 -14.69 -4.04
C VAL A 73 8.56 -13.41 -3.28
N GLN A 74 8.42 -12.33 -4.03
CA GLN A 74 8.01 -11.04 -3.51
C GLN A 74 6.61 -10.72 -4.05
N ILE A 75 5.67 -10.42 -3.17
CA ILE A 75 4.33 -9.96 -3.53
C ILE A 75 4.13 -8.57 -2.94
N LYS A 76 3.88 -7.59 -3.81
CA LYS A 76 3.49 -6.25 -3.40
C LYS A 76 1.97 -6.21 -3.31
N TYR A 77 1.46 -5.85 -2.15
CA TYR A 77 0.03 -5.72 -1.91
C TYR A 77 -0.28 -4.38 -1.28
N ARG A 78 -1.51 -3.94 -1.47
CA ARG A 78 -2.08 -2.74 -0.88
C ARG A 78 -3.03 -3.17 0.23
N ASP A 79 -2.69 -2.74 1.43
CA ASP A 79 -3.55 -2.84 2.60
C ASP A 79 -4.11 -1.43 2.87
N GLY A 80 -5.36 -1.22 2.49
CA GLY A 80 -6.03 0.08 2.51
C GLY A 80 -5.27 1.16 1.72
N LYS A 81 -4.61 2.08 2.44
CA LYS A 81 -3.82 3.18 1.84
C LYS A 81 -2.31 2.90 1.79
N THR A 82 -1.84 1.83 2.41
CA THR A 82 -0.41 1.52 2.51
C THR A 82 0.00 0.44 1.53
N ASN A 83 1.16 0.62 0.89
CA ASN A 83 1.77 -0.41 0.06
C ASN A 83 2.72 -1.23 0.93
N ASN A 84 2.45 -2.52 1.03
CA ASN A 84 3.24 -3.47 1.80
C ASN A 84 3.83 -4.53 0.87
N PHE A 85 4.84 -5.23 1.39
CA PHE A 85 5.53 -6.29 0.68
C PHE A 85 5.51 -7.54 1.54
N ALA A 86 4.99 -8.62 0.97
CA ALA A 86 5.14 -9.97 1.50
C ALA A 86 6.36 -10.60 0.83
N TYR A 87 7.21 -11.21 1.63
CA TYR A 87 8.39 -11.94 1.18
C TYR A 87 8.27 -13.39 1.63
N TYR A 88 8.49 -14.29 0.68
CA TYR A 88 8.49 -15.74 0.90
C TYR A 88 9.80 -16.31 0.39
N ILE A 89 10.38 -17.21 1.19
CA ILE A 89 11.66 -17.86 0.91
C ILE A 89 11.52 -19.34 1.20
N SER A 90 12.08 -20.17 0.33
CA SER A 90 12.13 -21.63 0.46
C SER A 90 13.45 -22.14 -0.09
N ASP A 91 13.93 -23.25 0.46
CA ASP A 91 15.10 -24.01 -0.03
C ASP A 91 14.77 -24.84 -1.28
N ILE A 92 13.49 -24.97 -1.61
CA ILE A 92 13.00 -25.59 -2.84
C ILE A 92 12.33 -24.51 -3.71
N PRO A 93 12.55 -24.50 -5.04
CA PRO A 93 11.93 -23.53 -5.92
C PRO A 93 10.40 -23.57 -5.82
N PHE A 94 9.78 -22.40 -5.72
CA PHE A 94 8.33 -22.28 -5.63
C PHE A 94 7.65 -22.72 -6.93
N LYS A 95 6.59 -23.51 -6.78
CA LYS A 95 5.70 -23.88 -7.87
C LYS A 95 4.58 -22.85 -8.05
N LYS A 96 3.93 -22.86 -9.21
CA LYS A 96 2.78 -21.98 -9.51
C LYS A 96 1.69 -22.10 -8.45
N GLU A 97 1.37 -23.32 -8.05
CA GLU A 97 0.25 -23.62 -7.15
C GLU A 97 0.49 -23.06 -5.74
N GLU A 98 1.73 -23.13 -5.25
CA GLU A 98 2.12 -22.57 -3.95
C GLU A 98 1.98 -21.04 -3.96
N VAL A 99 2.43 -20.38 -5.03
CA VAL A 99 2.32 -18.93 -5.18
C VAL A 99 0.86 -18.47 -5.26
N LEU A 100 0.00 -19.23 -5.93
CA LEU A 100 -1.44 -18.96 -5.94
C LEU A 100 -2.06 -19.08 -4.53
N GLY A 101 -1.58 -20.03 -3.72
CA GLY A 101 -1.96 -20.13 -2.31
C GLY A 101 -1.65 -18.85 -1.54
N PHE A 102 -0.43 -18.32 -1.68
CA PHE A 102 -0.04 -17.06 -1.02
C PHE A 102 -0.87 -15.86 -1.50
N MET A 103 -1.17 -15.81 -2.80
CA MET A 103 -2.05 -14.77 -3.33
C MET A 103 -3.45 -14.85 -2.74
N LYS A 104 -4.00 -16.06 -2.62
CA LYS A 104 -5.32 -16.30 -2.03
C LYS A 104 -5.37 -15.85 -0.57
N GLU A 105 -4.36 -16.18 0.24
CA GLU A 105 -4.25 -15.72 1.63
C GLU A 105 -4.26 -14.18 1.74
N ILE A 106 -3.54 -13.49 0.85
CA ILE A 106 -3.50 -12.01 0.81
C ILE A 106 -4.86 -11.44 0.42
N ILE A 107 -5.54 -12.05 -0.56
CA ILE A 107 -6.87 -11.61 -1.01
C ILE A 107 -7.91 -11.85 0.09
N GLU A 108 -7.89 -13.00 0.76
CA GLU A 108 -8.78 -13.33 1.90
C GLU A 108 -8.57 -12.36 3.07
N ALA A 109 -7.35 -11.88 3.28
CA ALA A 109 -7.04 -10.82 4.24
C ALA A 109 -7.57 -9.43 3.83
N GLY A 110 -8.29 -9.32 2.71
CA GLY A 110 -8.85 -8.06 2.20
C GLY A 110 -7.81 -7.15 1.53
N CYS A 111 -6.63 -7.66 1.18
CA CYS A 111 -5.56 -6.89 0.56
C CYS A 111 -5.59 -7.01 -0.97
N SER A 112 -5.32 -5.91 -1.68
CA SER A 112 -5.27 -5.88 -3.15
C SER A 112 -3.84 -6.10 -3.64
N ILE A 113 -3.60 -7.18 -4.40
CA ILE A 113 -2.28 -7.47 -4.96
C ILE A 113 -1.99 -6.52 -6.12
N MET A 114 -0.84 -5.87 -6.07
CA MET A 114 -0.40 -4.86 -7.04
C MET A 114 0.66 -5.39 -8.00
N ASP A 115 1.59 -6.21 -7.48
CA ASP A 115 2.79 -6.61 -8.20
C ASP A 115 3.34 -7.94 -7.64
N ILE A 116 4.04 -8.71 -8.46
CA ILE A 116 4.71 -9.95 -8.05
C ILE A 116 6.09 -10.08 -8.71
N SER A 117 6.99 -10.81 -8.07
CA SER A 117 8.32 -11.16 -8.58
C SER A 117 8.31 -11.67 -10.03
N SER A 118 9.38 -11.33 -10.76
CA SER A 118 9.49 -11.48 -12.22
C SER A 118 9.05 -12.82 -12.81
N PRO A 119 9.41 -13.98 -12.24
CA PRO A 119 9.04 -15.26 -12.83
C PRO A 119 7.54 -15.53 -12.80
N PHE A 120 6.77 -14.80 -11.99
CA PHE A 120 5.37 -15.08 -11.68
C PHE A 120 4.42 -13.97 -12.16
N PHE A 121 4.91 -12.97 -12.90
CA PHE A 121 4.07 -11.87 -13.43
C PHE A 121 2.82 -12.35 -14.17
N TYR A 122 2.95 -13.44 -14.94
CA TYR A 122 1.86 -14.03 -15.71
C TYR A 122 0.68 -14.50 -14.84
N LEU A 123 0.88 -14.72 -13.54
CA LEU A 123 -0.17 -15.11 -12.62
C LEU A 123 -1.19 -13.99 -12.39
N LEU A 124 -0.78 -12.72 -12.47
CA LEU A 124 -1.69 -11.58 -12.32
C LEU A 124 -2.72 -11.47 -13.46
N SER A 125 -2.34 -11.92 -14.65
CA SER A 125 -3.22 -11.98 -15.83
C SER A 125 -3.98 -13.30 -15.97
N SER A 126 -3.72 -14.28 -15.09
CA SER A 126 -4.30 -15.62 -15.22
C SER A 126 -5.80 -15.61 -14.89
N VAL A 127 -6.55 -16.49 -15.55
CA VAL A 127 -7.98 -16.72 -15.27
C VAL A 127 -8.18 -17.08 -13.80
N ASP A 128 -7.24 -17.84 -13.22
CA ASP A 128 -7.24 -18.24 -11.81
C ASP A 128 -7.24 -17.02 -10.88
N PHE A 129 -6.42 -16.00 -11.16
CA PHE A 129 -6.38 -14.77 -10.37
C PHE A 129 -7.66 -13.93 -10.52
N GLN A 130 -8.22 -13.86 -11.74
CA GLN A 130 -9.48 -13.17 -11.99
C GLN A 130 -10.65 -13.84 -11.25
N GLN A 131 -10.67 -15.17 -11.18
CA GLN A 131 -11.66 -15.93 -10.43
C GLN A 131 -11.47 -15.77 -8.92
N LEU A 132 -10.24 -15.80 -8.41
CA LEU A 132 -9.92 -15.56 -7.01
C LEU A 132 -10.41 -14.18 -6.53
N ASN A 133 -10.19 -13.13 -7.34
CA ASN A 133 -10.65 -11.77 -7.05
C ASN A 133 -12.18 -11.62 -7.12
N ARG A 134 -12.85 -12.39 -8.00
CA ARG A 134 -14.32 -12.43 -8.08
C ARG A 134 -14.94 -13.11 -6.86
N ASN A 135 -14.35 -14.22 -6.40
CA ASN A 135 -14.92 -15.03 -5.33
C ASN A 135 -14.68 -14.44 -3.92
N SER A 136 -13.67 -13.58 -3.74
CA SER A 136 -13.42 -12.87 -2.48
C SER A 136 -14.31 -11.65 -2.27
N SER A 137 -15.10 -11.28 -3.28
CA SER A 137 -16.05 -10.18 -3.22
C SER A 137 -17.40 -10.70 -2.74
N SER A 138 -17.66 -10.69 -1.44
CA SER A 138 -19.04 -10.78 -0.94
C SER A 138 -19.78 -9.47 -1.25
N SER A 139 -20.26 -9.31 -2.48
CA SER A 139 -21.35 -8.37 -2.76
C SER A 139 -22.07 -8.73 -4.06
N THR A 140 -23.37 -8.91 -3.92
CA THR A 140 -24.38 -9.01 -4.96
C THR A 140 -24.28 -7.80 -5.88
N VAL A 141 -23.68 -7.93 -7.06
CA VAL A 141 -23.71 -6.88 -8.09
C VAL A 141 -23.85 -7.50 -9.49
N GLU A 142 -24.90 -8.30 -9.70
CA GLU A 142 -25.37 -8.61 -11.06
C GLU A 142 -26.20 -7.46 -11.68
N THR A 143 -26.55 -6.42 -10.92
CA THR A 143 -27.47 -5.37 -11.37
C THR A 143 -26.82 -4.14 -12.00
N SER A 144 -25.49 -3.96 -11.95
CA SER A 144 -24.84 -2.73 -12.48
C SER A 144 -24.32 -2.85 -13.92
N GLN A 145 -24.22 -4.05 -14.48
CA GLN A 145 -23.73 -4.24 -15.85
C GLN A 145 -24.82 -3.99 -16.92
N LEU A 146 -26.11 -4.14 -16.56
CA LEU A 146 -27.23 -3.80 -17.46
C LEU A 146 -27.49 -2.28 -17.53
N LEU A 147 -27.22 -1.53 -16.45
CA LEU A 147 -27.41 -0.07 -16.41
C LEU A 147 -26.34 0.74 -17.16
N LYS A 148 -25.18 0.16 -17.47
CA LYS A 148 -24.13 0.82 -18.28
C LYS A 148 -24.40 0.72 -19.78
N LYS A 149 -24.92 -0.43 -20.25
CA LYS A 149 -25.23 -0.64 -21.66
C LYS A 149 -26.39 0.25 -22.16
N GLU A 150 -27.31 0.63 -21.27
CA GLU A 150 -28.41 1.56 -21.61
C GLU A 150 -28.02 3.05 -21.55
N LYS A 151 -26.92 3.41 -20.87
CA LYS A 151 -26.45 4.81 -20.80
C LYS A 151 -25.43 5.17 -21.88
N GLU A 152 -24.79 4.18 -22.49
CA GLU A 152 -23.83 4.37 -23.58
C GLU A 152 -24.51 4.78 -24.90
N THR A 153 -25.75 4.36 -25.16
CA THR A 153 -26.47 4.70 -26.41
C THR A 153 -27.03 6.13 -26.50
N LYS A 154 -26.91 6.96 -25.44
CA LYS A 154 -27.44 8.34 -25.42
C LYS A 154 -26.39 9.45 -25.33
N LYS A 155 -25.08 9.14 -25.30
CA LYS A 155 -24.01 10.16 -25.20
C LYS A 155 -23.16 10.36 -26.47
N ASP A 156 -23.31 9.51 -27.48
CA ASP A 156 -22.48 9.54 -28.71
C ASP A 156 -22.82 10.66 -29.72
N LYS A 157 -23.38 11.80 -29.28
CA LYS A 157 -23.62 12.95 -30.18
C LYS A 157 -23.02 14.29 -29.73
N GLN A 158 -22.21 14.34 -28.68
CA GLN A 158 -21.56 15.60 -28.28
C GLN A 158 -20.16 15.37 -27.71
N TYR A 159 -19.15 15.35 -28.59
CA TYR A 159 -17.99 16.25 -28.60
C TYR A 159 -16.90 15.66 -29.50
N ILE A 160 -16.84 16.17 -30.72
CA ILE A 160 -15.60 16.22 -31.50
C ILE A 160 -14.80 17.40 -30.91
N ASP A 161 -13.47 17.29 -30.93
CA ASP A 161 -12.45 18.23 -30.47
C ASP A 161 -12.14 18.26 -28.97
N LYS A 162 -11.04 17.57 -28.62
CA LYS A 162 -9.92 18.19 -27.89
C LYS A 162 -8.65 17.37 -28.05
N GLU A 163 -7.69 18.04 -28.67
CA GLU A 163 -6.32 17.62 -28.95
C GLU A 163 -5.50 17.36 -27.68
N ASN A 164 -4.53 16.46 -27.82
CA ASN A 164 -3.21 16.42 -27.16
C ASN A 164 -3.09 16.98 -25.73
N ILE A 165 -3.20 16.10 -24.72
CA ILE A 165 -2.77 16.38 -23.36
C ILE A 165 -1.24 16.22 -23.27
N VAL A 166 -0.51 17.31 -23.53
CA VAL A 166 0.77 17.56 -22.87
C VAL A 166 0.43 18.33 -21.60
N THR A 167 0.49 17.66 -20.45
CA THR A 167 0.22 18.25 -19.14
C THR A 167 1.26 19.33 -18.82
N SER A 168 0.95 20.58 -19.17
CA SER A 168 1.69 21.74 -18.70
C SER A 168 1.31 21.98 -17.23
N ASN A 169 2.30 21.89 -16.32
CA ASN A 169 2.16 22.31 -14.94
C ASN A 169 1.99 23.84 -14.90
N LYS A 170 0.81 24.34 -15.23
CA LYS A 170 0.48 25.76 -15.14
C LYS A 170 0.23 26.10 -13.66
N PHE A 171 0.83 27.18 -13.19
CA PHE A 171 0.58 27.76 -11.87
C PHE A 171 -0.35 28.96 -12.04
N LEU A 172 -1.27 29.17 -11.10
CA LEU A 172 -2.23 30.27 -11.14
C LEU A 172 -1.66 31.52 -10.45
N PRO A 173 -2.00 32.73 -10.95
CA PRO A 173 -1.88 33.96 -10.18
C PRO A 173 -2.62 33.85 -8.83
N ILE A 174 -2.18 34.63 -7.83
CA ILE A 174 -2.70 34.57 -6.45
C ILE A 174 -4.23 34.75 -6.43
N ASP A 175 -4.74 35.74 -7.15
CA ASP A 175 -6.17 36.08 -7.15
C ASP A 175 -7.03 34.95 -7.74
N GLU A 176 -6.56 34.31 -8.82
CA GLU A 176 -7.22 33.16 -9.44
C GLU A 176 -7.14 31.92 -8.55
N PHE A 177 -6.00 31.70 -7.90
CA PHE A 177 -5.81 30.59 -6.96
C PHE A 177 -6.77 30.68 -5.77
N GLU A 178 -6.99 31.89 -5.24
CA GLU A 178 -7.91 32.13 -4.14
C GLU A 178 -9.34 31.71 -4.50
N VAL A 179 -9.82 32.10 -5.69
CA VAL A 179 -11.16 31.78 -6.18
C VAL A 179 -11.32 30.27 -6.37
N VAL A 180 -10.37 29.65 -7.08
CA VAL A 180 -10.43 28.21 -7.38
C VAL A 180 -10.36 27.36 -6.11
N LEU A 181 -9.51 27.75 -5.15
CA LEU A 181 -9.40 27.02 -3.87
C LEU A 181 -10.67 27.17 -3.02
N LYS A 182 -11.28 28.36 -2.98
CA LYS A 182 -12.56 28.58 -2.28
C LYS A 182 -13.68 27.75 -2.91
N GLU A 183 -13.76 27.72 -4.24
CA GLU A 183 -14.76 26.93 -4.96
C GLU A 183 -14.59 25.43 -4.72
N ALA A 184 -13.34 24.94 -4.76
CA ALA A 184 -13.01 23.56 -4.44
C ALA A 184 -13.42 23.21 -2.99
N CYS A 185 -13.13 24.07 -2.01
CA CYS A 185 -13.61 23.87 -0.65
C CYS A 185 -15.14 23.85 -0.58
N ASN A 186 -15.83 24.80 -1.21
CA ASN A 186 -17.30 24.87 -1.15
C ASN A 186 -17.98 23.66 -1.77
N SER A 187 -17.40 23.04 -2.82
CA SER A 187 -17.90 21.77 -3.37
C SER A 187 -17.91 20.62 -2.34
N LEU A 188 -17.04 20.68 -1.33
CA LEU A 188 -16.89 19.68 -0.28
C LEU A 188 -17.83 19.92 0.93
N TYR A 189 -18.56 21.04 0.95
CA TYR A 189 -19.46 21.40 2.04
C TYR A 189 -20.45 20.27 2.37
N ALA A 190 -21.12 19.71 1.35
CA ALA A 190 -22.13 18.67 1.56
C ALA A 190 -21.56 17.40 2.23
N ASN A 191 -20.29 17.07 1.98
CA ASN A 191 -19.68 15.84 2.47
C ASN A 191 -19.07 16.00 3.88
N PHE A 192 -18.46 17.15 4.16
CA PHE A 192 -17.67 17.32 5.39
C PHE A 192 -18.34 18.20 6.45
N SER A 193 -19.26 19.10 6.08
CA SER A 193 -19.88 20.02 7.05
C SER A 193 -20.93 19.36 7.94
N LEU A 194 -21.57 18.28 7.47
CA LEU A 194 -22.69 17.63 8.14
C LEU A 194 -22.35 17.29 9.59
N GLY A 195 -23.07 17.93 10.51
CA GLY A 195 -22.91 17.76 11.96
C GLY A 195 -21.65 18.39 12.56
N ARG A 196 -20.71 18.94 11.78
CA ARG A 196 -19.43 19.49 12.30
C ARG A 196 -19.41 21.01 12.39
N TRP A 197 -19.92 21.68 11.36
CA TRP A 197 -19.92 23.14 11.28
C TRP A 197 -21.25 23.64 10.74
N SER A 198 -21.72 24.77 11.29
CA SER A 198 -22.76 25.57 10.63
C SER A 198 -22.22 26.19 9.34
N LYS A 199 -23.10 26.65 8.45
CA LYS A 199 -22.72 27.33 7.20
C LYS A 199 -21.77 28.53 7.46
N GLU A 200 -22.04 29.29 8.51
CA GLU A 200 -21.18 30.40 8.92
C GLU A 200 -19.83 29.94 9.47
N GLY A 201 -19.82 28.88 10.27
CA GLY A 201 -18.60 28.27 10.78
C GLY A 201 -17.71 27.71 9.67
N TRP A 202 -18.33 27.10 8.66
CA TRP A 202 -17.66 26.61 7.47
C TRP A 202 -17.01 27.75 6.67
N ASN A 203 -17.77 28.81 6.40
CA ASN A 203 -17.25 29.95 5.64
C ASN A 203 -16.05 30.59 6.35
N LYS A 204 -16.12 30.78 7.67
CA LYS A 204 -15.00 31.30 8.47
C LYS A 204 -13.77 30.38 8.43
N LEU A 205 -13.99 29.07 8.43
CA LEU A 205 -12.91 28.09 8.33
C LEU A 205 -12.24 28.12 6.95
N VAL A 206 -13.03 28.16 5.87
CA VAL A 206 -12.52 28.18 4.50
C VAL A 206 -11.77 29.47 4.22
N THR A 207 -12.32 30.63 4.61
CA THR A 207 -11.63 31.91 4.40
C THR A 207 -10.30 31.96 5.13
N LYS A 208 -10.26 31.51 6.39
CA LYS A 208 -9.02 31.44 7.17
C LYS A 208 -8.01 30.45 6.57
N PHE A 209 -8.46 29.29 6.13
CA PHE A 209 -7.58 28.30 5.48
C PHE A 209 -6.95 28.84 4.20
N VAL A 210 -7.76 29.51 3.37
CA VAL A 210 -7.30 30.06 2.09
C VAL A 210 -6.30 31.21 2.35
N SER A 211 -6.58 32.11 3.30
CA SER A 211 -5.64 33.19 3.66
C SER A 211 -4.32 32.64 4.18
N GLU A 212 -4.34 31.67 5.11
CA GLU A 212 -3.12 31.01 5.63
C GLU A 212 -2.33 30.31 4.51
N THR A 213 -3.01 29.69 3.54
CA THR A 213 -2.35 29.01 2.41
C THR A 213 -1.63 29.98 1.48
N ILE A 214 -2.18 31.19 1.30
CA ILE A 214 -1.58 32.26 0.49
C ILE A 214 -0.42 32.92 1.25
N GLU A 215 -0.60 33.21 2.54
CA GLU A 215 0.44 33.78 3.42
C GLU A 215 1.70 32.89 3.47
N GLU A 216 1.51 31.56 3.59
CA GLU A 216 2.60 30.59 3.59
C GLU A 216 3.20 30.32 2.20
N ARG A 217 2.75 31.03 1.15
CA ARG A 217 3.20 30.89 -0.25
C ARG A 217 3.11 29.46 -0.83
N ARG A 218 2.19 28.63 -0.31
CA ARG A 218 2.00 27.25 -0.80
C ARG A 218 1.36 27.20 -2.20
N ASN A 219 0.74 28.30 -2.62
CA ASN A 219 0.20 28.50 -3.97
C ASN A 219 1.25 28.35 -5.08
N LEU A 220 2.54 28.61 -4.81
CA LEU A 220 3.62 28.45 -5.79
C LEU A 220 4.00 26.98 -6.05
N THR A 221 3.58 26.07 -5.18
CA THR A 221 3.96 24.65 -5.23
C THR A 221 2.84 23.77 -5.77
N ILE A 222 1.59 24.28 -5.82
CA ILE A 222 0.41 23.49 -6.15
C ILE A 222 -0.02 23.76 -7.60
N PRO A 223 0.16 22.79 -8.52
CA PRO A 223 -0.37 22.90 -9.88
C PRO A 223 -1.90 22.92 -9.88
N VAL A 224 -2.51 23.58 -10.87
CA VAL A 224 -3.98 23.75 -10.99
C VAL A 224 -4.74 22.43 -10.83
N GLN A 225 -4.27 21.39 -11.51
CA GLN A 225 -4.89 20.06 -11.51
C GLN A 225 -4.96 19.39 -10.13
N TYR A 226 -4.13 19.82 -9.17
CA TYR A 226 -4.06 19.24 -7.83
C TYR A 226 -4.76 20.09 -6.76
N ILE A 227 -5.32 21.25 -7.11
CA ILE A 227 -5.99 22.15 -6.13
C ILE A 227 -7.16 21.43 -5.45
N GLN A 228 -7.97 20.69 -6.21
CA GLN A 228 -9.10 19.95 -5.65
C GLN A 228 -8.66 18.83 -4.70
N ALA A 229 -7.61 18.09 -5.07
CA ALA A 229 -7.05 17.03 -4.22
C ALA A 229 -6.46 17.62 -2.92
N TYR A 230 -5.74 18.74 -3.03
CA TYR A 230 -5.19 19.47 -1.89
C TYR A 230 -6.29 19.95 -0.93
N ALA A 231 -7.34 20.60 -1.47
CA ALA A 231 -8.50 21.03 -0.68
C ALA A 231 -9.17 19.86 0.04
N THR A 232 -9.31 18.72 -0.63
CA THR A 232 -9.94 17.52 -0.07
C THR A 232 -9.17 16.96 1.13
N GLU A 233 -7.84 16.83 1.02
CA GLU A 233 -7.02 16.32 2.13
C GLU A 233 -6.95 17.31 3.30
N ALA A 234 -6.88 18.63 3.01
CA ALA A 234 -6.87 19.66 4.04
C ALA A 234 -8.17 19.66 4.86
N ILE A 235 -9.33 19.70 4.17
CA ILE A 235 -10.65 19.65 4.81
C ILE A 235 -10.86 18.34 5.57
N ARG A 236 -10.42 17.19 5.02
CA ARG A 236 -10.49 15.91 5.73
C ARG A 236 -9.72 15.94 7.04
N ASN A 237 -8.52 16.51 7.04
CA ASN A 237 -7.71 16.64 8.26
C ASN A 237 -8.35 17.58 9.28
N MET A 238 -8.96 18.69 8.84
CA MET A 238 -9.70 19.59 9.72
C MET A 238 -10.94 18.92 10.31
N ALA A 239 -11.67 18.16 9.50
CA ALA A 239 -12.86 17.41 9.95
C ALA A 239 -12.49 16.39 11.01
N ARG A 240 -11.43 15.61 10.77
CA ARG A 240 -10.89 14.65 11.75
C ARG A 240 -10.51 15.31 13.07
N ARG A 241 -9.82 16.45 13.02
CA ARG A 241 -9.46 17.22 14.24
C ARG A 241 -10.70 17.74 14.97
N SER A 242 -11.72 18.16 14.23
CA SER A 242 -13.00 18.58 14.82
C SER A 242 -13.71 17.41 15.50
N ASP A 243 -13.76 16.24 14.86
CA ASP A 243 -14.39 15.03 15.41
C ASP A 243 -13.69 14.55 16.69
N VAL A 244 -12.36 14.58 16.71
CA VAL A 244 -11.55 14.32 17.92
C VAL A 244 -11.87 15.30 19.04
N LYS A 245 -11.97 16.60 18.75
CA LYS A 245 -12.27 17.63 19.76
C LYS A 245 -13.66 17.45 20.39
N HIS A 246 -14.63 16.99 19.60
CA HIS A 246 -16.02 16.77 20.05
C HIS A 246 -16.28 15.32 20.50
N GLY A 247 -15.24 14.51 20.67
CA GLY A 247 -15.35 13.13 21.18
C GLY A 247 -16.05 12.15 20.25
N ARG A 248 -16.23 12.49 18.97
CA ARG A 248 -16.88 11.61 17.96
C ARG A 248 -15.94 10.57 17.37
N GLU A 249 -14.64 10.77 17.53
CA GLU A 249 -13.60 9.84 17.11
C GLU A 249 -12.59 9.73 18.24
N THR A 250 -12.38 8.53 18.78
CA THR A 250 -11.27 8.32 19.71
C THR A 250 -9.98 8.43 18.92
N VAL A 251 -9.03 9.22 19.43
CA VAL A 251 -7.67 9.18 18.92
C VAL A 251 -7.13 7.80 19.28
N ILE A 252 -7.32 6.82 18.41
CA ILE A 252 -6.50 5.63 18.42
C ILE A 252 -5.12 6.13 18.05
N SER A 253 -4.36 6.56 19.04
CA SER A 253 -2.94 6.75 18.87
C SER A 253 -2.43 5.37 18.48
N LYS A 254 -2.13 5.17 17.20
CA LYS A 254 -1.11 4.19 16.81
C LYS A 254 0.25 4.69 17.29
N LYS A 255 0.37 5.04 18.58
CA LYS A 255 1.62 4.85 19.32
C LYS A 255 1.61 3.37 19.63
N LEU A 256 2.18 2.61 18.73
CA LEU A 256 2.67 1.27 19.02
C LEU A 256 3.83 1.46 20.01
N THR A 257 3.49 1.76 21.26
CA THR A 257 4.47 1.85 22.34
C THR A 257 4.77 0.42 22.72
N TRP A 258 5.84 -0.12 22.13
CA TRP A 258 6.46 -1.37 22.57
C TRP A 258 7.12 -1.10 23.92
N PHE A 259 6.33 -1.09 25.01
CA PHE A 259 6.90 -1.23 26.35
C PHE A 259 6.83 -2.70 26.74
N TYR A 260 7.99 -3.34 26.72
CA TYR A 260 8.25 -4.61 27.35
C TYR A 260 8.02 -4.48 28.86
N HIS A 261 7.08 -5.22 29.41
CA HIS A 261 7.13 -5.65 30.82
C HIS A 261 7.97 -6.95 30.84
N TRP A 262 9.29 -6.82 30.93
CA TRP A 262 10.19 -7.97 31.22
C TRP A 262 10.99 -7.80 32.51
N LEU A 263 11.05 -6.63 33.14
CA LEU A 263 11.70 -6.50 34.45
C LEU A 263 10.80 -6.98 35.60
N GLU A 264 10.60 -8.29 35.69
CA GLU A 264 10.62 -9.07 36.93
C GLU A 264 11.26 -10.42 36.61
N GLU A 265 12.59 -10.39 36.41
CA GLU A 265 13.44 -11.57 36.58
C GLU A 265 13.57 -11.88 38.07
N ASP A 266 13.57 -13.19 38.36
CA ASP A 266 14.20 -13.85 39.50
C ASP A 266 13.57 -13.70 40.89
N THR A 267 12.82 -14.74 41.28
CA THR A 267 13.25 -15.56 42.43
C THR A 267 13.05 -17.04 42.12
N VAL A 268 14.15 -17.69 41.74
CA VAL A 268 14.39 -19.11 42.05
C VAL A 268 14.49 -19.23 43.57
N THR A 269 13.67 -20.06 44.19
CA THR A 269 14.08 -20.88 45.35
C THR A 269 13.13 -22.07 45.54
N CYS A 270 13.74 -23.26 45.43
CA CYS A 270 13.37 -24.59 45.94
C CYS A 270 12.14 -25.29 45.37
#